data_AF-A0A7H1J4V2-F1
#
_entry.id   AF-A0A7H1J4V2-F1
#
_cell.length_a   1.000
_cell.length_b   1.000
_cell.length_c   1.000
_cell.angle_alpha   90.00
_cell.angle_beta   90.00
_cell.angle_gamma   90.00
#
_symmetry.space_group_name_H-M   'P 1'
#
loop_
_entity.id
_entity.type
_entity.pdbx_description
1 polymer ?
#
loop_
_entity_poly.entity_id
_entity_poly.type
_entity_poly.pdbx_seq_one_letter_code
_entity_poly.pdbx_strand_id
1 'polypeptide(L)'
;MWQTLTRVVLIGILSFATILPAWAEGTVARAQFSTDVVDREPIDDIGPVVKVEYGEIQRVYFFTDLRDMQGSQVIHRWKLDDEEQADVAFDIGGDRWRVWSSKRLMPGFDGKWSVDVVKDGAVIETHSFDYVDSE
;
A
#
# COMPACT_ATOMS: atom_id res chain seq x y z
N MET A 1 -62.81 42.98 -15.19
CA MET A 1 -61.51 42.90 -15.88
C MET A 1 -60.77 44.22 -15.67
N TRP A 2 -59.80 44.28 -14.76
CA TRP A 2 -58.65 45.20 -14.78
C TRP A 2 -57.62 44.70 -13.74
N GLN A 3 -56.35 44.73 -14.12
CA GLN A 3 -55.19 44.11 -13.49
C GLN A 3 -54.63 44.93 -12.31
N THR A 4 -53.96 44.29 -11.35
CA THR A 4 -52.67 44.76 -10.81
C THR A 4 -51.79 43.59 -10.37
N LEU A 5 -50.61 43.50 -10.98
CA LEU A 5 -49.50 42.62 -10.61
C LEU A 5 -48.75 43.16 -9.38
N THR A 6 -48.28 42.28 -8.49
CA THR A 6 -47.05 42.55 -7.74
C THR A 6 -46.18 41.30 -7.60
N ARG A 7 -45.17 41.25 -8.48
CA ARG A 7 -43.85 40.62 -8.44
C ARG A 7 -43.53 39.63 -7.30
N VAL A 8 -43.35 38.37 -7.69
CA VAL A 8 -42.51 37.39 -6.99
C VAL A 8 -41.05 37.72 -7.29
N VAL A 9 -40.23 37.96 -6.27
CA VAL A 9 -38.77 37.96 -6.38
C VAL A 9 -38.24 36.79 -5.56
N LEU A 10 -38.00 35.68 -6.23
CA LEU A 10 -37.25 34.55 -5.68
C LEU A 10 -35.77 34.80 -5.97
N ILE A 11 -35.01 35.15 -4.93
CA ILE A 11 -33.55 35.19 -4.98
C ILE A 11 -33.07 33.74 -4.99
N GLY A 12 -32.73 33.22 -6.16
CA GLY A 12 -32.09 31.92 -6.30
C GLY A 12 -30.64 32.01 -5.81
N ILE A 13 -30.36 31.42 -4.64
CA ILE A 13 -28.99 31.16 -4.20
C ILE A 13 -28.44 30.05 -5.10
N LEU A 14 -27.60 30.43 -6.06
CA LEU A 14 -26.91 29.51 -6.94
C LEU A 14 -25.79 28.83 -6.15
N SER A 15 -26.09 27.70 -5.51
CA SER A 15 -25.09 26.86 -4.85
C SER A 15 -24.19 26.22 -5.90
N PHE A 16 -23.06 26.86 -6.19
CA PHE A 16 -22.02 26.27 -7.03
C PHE A 16 -21.29 25.21 -6.18
N ALA A 17 -21.78 23.97 -6.22
CA ALA A 17 -21.07 22.84 -5.65
C ALA A 17 -19.81 22.61 -6.49
N THR A 18 -18.65 23.08 -6.02
CA THR A 18 -17.38 22.73 -6.64
C THR A 18 -17.12 21.26 -6.34
N ILE A 19 -17.43 20.41 -7.30
CA ILE A 19 -16.93 19.03 -7.32
C ILE A 19 -15.42 19.16 -7.48
N LEU A 20 -14.69 19.03 -6.38
CA LEU A 20 -13.25 18.88 -6.45
C LEU A 20 -12.98 17.59 -7.24
N PRO A 21 -12.05 17.60 -8.21
CA PRO A 21 -11.63 16.35 -8.81
C PRO A 21 -11.09 15.47 -7.68
N ALA A 22 -11.68 14.29 -7.51
CA ALA A 22 -11.01 13.22 -6.79
C ALA A 22 -9.77 12.89 -7.63
N TRP A 23 -8.60 13.35 -7.18
CA TRP A 23 -7.34 12.81 -7.67
C TRP A 23 -7.47 11.30 -7.52
N ALA A 24 -7.19 10.53 -8.58
CA ALA A 24 -7.21 9.09 -8.50
C ALA A 24 -6.34 8.70 -7.29
N GLU A 25 -6.96 8.17 -6.24
CA GLU A 25 -6.23 7.66 -5.10
C GLU A 25 -5.49 6.43 -5.62
N GLY A 26 -4.20 6.60 -5.92
CA GLY A 26 -3.40 5.54 -6.52
C GLY A 26 -3.56 4.22 -5.78
N THR A 27 -3.49 3.12 -6.52
CA THR A 27 -3.84 1.78 -6.01
C THR A 27 -2.65 0.84 -6.05
N VAL A 28 -2.68 -0.15 -5.16
CA VAL A 28 -1.78 -1.30 -5.23
C VAL A 28 -2.50 -2.36 -6.07
N ALA A 29 -2.09 -2.53 -7.33
CA ALA A 29 -2.74 -3.47 -8.24
C ALA A 29 -2.37 -4.93 -7.93
N ARG A 30 -1.18 -5.14 -7.35
CA ARG A 30 -0.72 -6.44 -6.85
C ARG A 30 0.28 -6.23 -5.74
N ALA A 31 0.15 -7.03 -4.69
CA ALA A 31 1.14 -7.16 -3.63
C ALA A 31 1.32 -8.65 -3.31
N GLN A 32 2.56 -9.08 -3.12
CA GLN A 32 2.84 -10.46 -2.72
C GLN A 32 4.21 -10.57 -2.06
N PHE A 33 4.36 -11.59 -1.24
CA PHE A 33 5.64 -12.02 -0.73
C PHE A 33 6.28 -13.04 -1.67
N SER A 34 7.60 -13.02 -1.79
CA SER A 34 8.35 -13.93 -2.65
C SER A 34 9.71 -14.27 -2.06
N THR A 35 10.26 -15.42 -2.44
CA THR A 35 11.64 -15.80 -2.11
C THR A 35 12.67 -14.97 -2.88
N ASP A 36 12.31 -14.44 -4.06
CA ASP A 36 13.17 -13.52 -4.82
C ASP A 36 12.40 -12.65 -5.82
N VAL A 37 13.05 -11.60 -6.32
CA VAL A 37 12.52 -10.76 -7.42
C VAL A 37 13.52 -10.72 -8.56
N VAL A 38 13.15 -11.30 -9.70
CA VAL A 38 13.98 -11.40 -10.91
C VAL A 38 13.28 -10.67 -12.05
N ASP A 39 14.03 -9.89 -12.84
CA ASP A 39 13.48 -9.09 -13.95
C ASP A 39 12.28 -8.20 -13.54
N ARG A 40 12.33 -7.69 -12.29
CA ARG A 40 11.30 -6.85 -11.66
C ARG A 40 9.97 -7.57 -11.43
N GLU A 41 10.00 -8.89 -11.33
CA GLU A 41 8.84 -9.75 -11.10
C GLU A 41 9.13 -10.74 -9.96
N PRO A 42 8.20 -10.94 -9.01
CA PRO A 42 8.36 -11.98 -7.99
C PRO A 42 8.36 -13.36 -8.67
N ILE A 43 9.24 -14.25 -8.21
CA ILE A 43 9.40 -15.58 -8.84
C ILE A 43 8.40 -16.60 -8.32
N ASP A 44 7.81 -16.34 -7.15
CA ASP A 44 6.85 -17.21 -6.47
C ASP A 44 5.94 -16.42 -5.52
N ASP A 45 5.07 -17.16 -4.83
CA ASP A 45 4.31 -16.69 -3.67
C ASP A 45 4.64 -17.62 -2.50
N ILE A 46 5.22 -17.08 -1.43
CA ILE A 46 5.63 -17.89 -0.27
C ILE A 46 4.45 -18.35 0.58
N GLY A 47 3.26 -17.77 0.36
CA GLY A 47 2.05 -18.09 1.09
C GLY A 47 2.03 -17.53 2.52
N PRO A 48 1.08 -18.01 3.35
CA PRO A 48 0.77 -17.42 4.64
C PRO A 48 1.72 -17.82 5.77
N VAL A 49 2.55 -18.85 5.57
CA VAL A 49 3.42 -19.41 6.61
C VAL A 49 4.80 -19.71 6.05
N VAL A 50 5.81 -19.21 6.73
CA VAL A 50 7.22 -19.40 6.42
C VAL A 50 7.87 -20.11 7.60
N LYS A 51 8.59 -21.21 7.36
CA LYS A 51 9.29 -21.94 8.41
C LYS A 51 10.69 -21.40 8.61
N VAL A 52 11.16 -21.40 9.86
CA VAL A 52 12.54 -21.06 10.20
C VAL A 52 13.51 -22.05 9.56
N GLU A 53 14.50 -21.53 8.85
CA GLU A 53 15.61 -22.31 8.30
C GLU A 53 16.90 -22.02 9.06
N TYR A 54 17.45 -23.04 9.72
CA TYR A 54 18.69 -22.94 10.48
C TYR A 54 19.92 -23.08 9.58
N GLY A 55 20.86 -22.14 9.70
CA GLY A 55 22.16 -22.20 9.01
C GLY A 55 22.21 -21.50 7.66
N GLU A 56 21.08 -20.99 7.15
CA GLU A 56 21.00 -20.18 5.94
C GLU A 56 20.43 -18.79 6.23
N ILE A 57 20.75 -17.81 5.38
CA ILE A 57 20.15 -16.48 5.49
C ILE A 57 18.82 -16.52 4.76
N GLN A 58 17.73 -16.66 5.51
CA GLN A 58 16.39 -16.60 4.95
C GLN A 58 16.02 -15.15 4.64
N ARG A 59 15.64 -14.89 3.40
CA ARG A 59 15.21 -13.56 2.94
C ARG A 59 13.83 -13.65 2.35
N VAL A 60 12.97 -12.73 2.76
CA VAL A 60 11.64 -12.55 2.18
C VAL A 60 11.59 -11.20 1.48
N TYR A 61 11.11 -11.20 0.25
CA TYR A 61 10.82 -10.01 -0.51
C TYR A 61 9.33 -9.69 -0.42
N PHE A 62 9.01 -8.40 -0.39
CA PHE A 62 7.66 -7.90 -0.54
C PHE A 62 7.61 -7.02 -1.79
N PHE A 63 6.87 -7.49 -2.79
CA PHE A 63 6.71 -6.87 -4.09
C PHE A 63 5.39 -6.10 -4.15
N THR A 64 5.38 -4.93 -4.81
CA THR A 64 4.15 -4.21 -5.16
C THR A 64 4.18 -3.70 -6.62
N ASP A 65 3.03 -3.78 -7.31
CA ASP A 65 2.76 -3.13 -8.61
C ASP A 65 1.79 -1.97 -8.35
N LEU A 66 2.33 -0.76 -8.32
CA LEU A 66 1.65 0.48 -7.95
C LEU A 66 1.07 1.17 -9.19
N ARG A 67 -0.14 1.71 -9.07
CA ARG A 67 -0.87 2.41 -10.15
C ARG A 67 -1.30 3.80 -9.73
N ASP A 68 -1.15 4.76 -10.63
CA ASP A 68 -1.61 6.14 -10.49
C ASP A 68 -1.04 6.84 -9.23
N MET A 69 0.20 6.50 -8.86
CA MET A 69 0.93 7.07 -7.71
C MET A 69 2.12 7.95 -8.13
N GLN A 70 2.19 8.38 -9.39
CA GLN A 70 3.29 9.22 -9.87
C GLN A 70 3.46 10.48 -9.03
N GLY A 71 4.70 10.78 -8.64
CA GLY A 71 5.05 11.96 -7.84
C GLY A 71 4.78 11.79 -6.34
N SER A 72 4.22 10.66 -5.91
CA SER A 72 4.10 10.30 -4.49
C SER A 72 5.32 9.51 -3.99
N GLN A 73 5.49 9.47 -2.68
CA GLN A 73 6.37 8.52 -2.01
C GLN A 73 5.54 7.39 -1.39
N VAL A 74 5.97 6.15 -1.61
CA VAL A 74 5.37 4.96 -1.01
C VAL A 74 6.41 4.28 -0.12
N ILE A 75 5.99 3.84 1.06
CA ILE A 75 6.85 3.17 2.04
C ILE A 75 6.36 1.75 2.23
N HIS A 76 7.27 0.79 2.19
CA HIS A 76 7.06 -0.54 2.75
C HIS A 76 7.55 -0.54 4.20
N ARG A 77 6.61 -0.61 5.14
CA ARG A 77 6.88 -0.64 6.58
C ARG A 77 6.78 -2.06 7.10
N TRP A 78 7.92 -2.66 7.42
CA TRP A 78 8.03 -4.00 7.98
C TRP A 78 7.78 -3.97 9.47
N LYS A 79 6.94 -4.89 9.94
CA LYS A 79 6.58 -5.06 11.35
C LYS A 79 6.72 -6.51 11.76
N LEU A 80 7.10 -6.73 13.02
CA LEU A 80 7.07 -8.02 13.71
C LEU A 80 6.17 -7.84 14.93
N ASP A 81 5.10 -8.62 15.02
CA ASP A 81 4.13 -8.56 16.13
C ASP A 81 3.67 -7.13 16.44
N ASP A 82 3.31 -6.42 15.38
CA ASP A 82 2.90 -5.01 15.37
C ASP A 82 3.97 -3.96 15.73
N GLU A 83 5.19 -4.38 16.07
CA GLU A 83 6.33 -3.49 16.30
C GLU A 83 7.05 -3.17 14.98
N GLU A 84 7.28 -1.89 14.69
CA GLU A 84 7.99 -1.43 13.49
C GLU A 84 9.47 -1.85 13.50
N GLN A 85 9.89 -2.56 12.45
CA GLN A 85 11.23 -3.12 12.32
C GLN A 85 12.07 -2.43 11.23
N ALA A 86 11.44 -1.89 10.18
CA ALA A 86 12.12 -1.15 9.12
C ALA A 86 11.13 -0.43 8.20
N ASP A 87 11.51 0.75 7.72
CA ASP A 87 10.84 1.46 6.63
C ASP A 87 11.72 1.48 5.37
N VAL A 88 11.12 1.20 4.22
CA VAL A 88 11.80 1.31 2.91
C VAL A 88 10.96 2.20 2.01
N ALA A 89 11.45 3.40 1.72
CA ALA A 89 10.77 4.40 0.90
C ALA A 89 11.12 4.28 -0.59
N PHE A 90 10.13 4.56 -1.44
CA PHE A 90 10.24 4.59 -2.89
C PHE A 90 9.60 5.86 -3.45
N ASP A 91 10.37 6.63 -4.21
CA ASP A 91 9.85 7.77 -4.96
C ASP A 91 9.30 7.28 -6.31
N ILE A 92 7.99 7.48 -6.54
CA ILE A 92 7.29 6.88 -7.68
C ILE A 92 7.35 7.81 -8.90
N GLY A 93 8.04 7.35 -9.94
CA GLY A 93 8.32 8.17 -11.13
C GLY A 93 7.29 8.09 -12.27
N GLY A 94 6.31 7.19 -12.21
CA GLY A 94 5.38 6.96 -13.32
C GLY A 94 4.08 6.27 -12.90
N ASP A 95 3.10 6.30 -13.80
CA ASP A 95 1.73 5.85 -13.55
C ASP A 95 1.64 4.35 -13.22
N ARG A 96 2.56 3.55 -13.75
CA ARG A 96 2.78 2.16 -13.33
C ARG A 96 4.19 2.02 -12.80
N TRP A 97 4.32 1.60 -11.55
CA TRP A 97 5.63 1.45 -10.93
C TRP A 97 5.71 0.18 -10.09
N ARG A 98 6.69 -0.67 -10.39
CA ARG A 98 6.97 -1.88 -9.62
C ARG A 98 8.13 -1.63 -8.67
N VAL A 99 7.93 -1.93 -7.39
CA VAL A 99 8.94 -1.82 -6.34
C VAL A 99 8.96 -3.07 -5.49
N TRP A 100 10.06 -3.26 -4.78
CA TRP A 100 10.19 -4.35 -3.81
C TRP A 100 11.17 -3.96 -2.72
N SER A 101 10.87 -4.42 -1.51
CA SER A 101 11.78 -4.38 -0.36
C SER A 101 12.06 -5.81 0.10
N SER A 102 13.07 -6.01 0.95
CA SER A 102 13.27 -7.32 1.58
C SER A 102 13.64 -7.20 3.04
N LYS A 103 13.35 -8.25 3.79
CA LYS A 103 13.79 -8.44 5.16
C LYS A 103 14.55 -9.76 5.25
N ARG A 104 15.65 -9.75 6.01
CA ARG A 104 16.31 -10.98 6.44
C ARG A 104 15.61 -11.47 7.70
N LEU A 105 15.12 -12.69 7.67
CA LEU A 105 14.51 -13.36 8.81
C LEU A 105 15.59 -14.25 9.43
N MET A 106 15.81 -14.07 10.73
CA MET A 106 16.79 -14.83 11.50
C MET A 106 16.04 -15.69 12.51
N PRO A 107 16.58 -16.87 12.90
CA PRO A 107 16.04 -17.62 14.03
C PRO A 107 15.88 -16.74 15.27
N GLY A 108 14.75 -16.86 15.96
CA GLY A 108 14.39 -16.02 17.10
C GLY A 108 13.62 -14.75 16.74
N PHE A 109 13.33 -14.52 15.46
CA PHE A 109 12.37 -13.50 15.01
C PHE A 109 11.02 -14.10 14.60
N ASP A 110 10.66 -15.18 15.28
CA ASP A 110 9.42 -15.91 15.12
C ASP A 110 8.26 -15.00 15.53
N GLY A 111 7.15 -15.09 14.80
CA GLY A 111 5.99 -14.23 15.02
C GLY A 111 5.31 -13.83 13.73
N LYS A 112 4.35 -12.93 13.86
CA LYS A 112 3.58 -12.43 12.72
C LYS A 112 4.34 -11.29 12.07
N TRP A 113 4.89 -11.54 10.89
CA TRP A 113 5.46 -10.50 10.06
C TRP A 113 4.37 -9.84 9.23
N SER A 114 4.39 -8.52 9.17
CA SER A 114 3.56 -7.76 8.25
C SER A 114 4.32 -6.67 7.53
N VAL A 115 3.79 -6.28 6.37
CA VAL A 115 4.22 -5.09 5.66
C VAL A 115 3.03 -4.19 5.42
N ASP A 116 3.10 -2.98 5.95
CA ASP A 116 2.18 -1.91 5.64
C ASP A 116 2.70 -1.16 4.41
N VAL A 117 1.85 -0.98 3.40
CA VAL A 117 2.07 -0.05 2.30
C VAL A 117 1.55 1.30 2.76
N VAL A 118 2.45 2.26 2.97
CA VAL A 118 2.13 3.59 3.47
C VAL A 118 2.31 4.62 2.36
N LYS A 119 1.30 5.47 2.16
CA LYS A 119 1.31 6.60 1.24
C LYS A 119 0.75 7.82 1.95
N ASP A 120 1.46 8.95 1.87
CA ASP A 120 1.05 10.22 2.51
C ASP A 120 0.77 10.08 4.02
N GLY A 121 1.50 9.19 4.70
CA GLY A 121 1.33 8.91 6.13
C GLY A 121 0.15 8.00 6.48
N ALA A 122 -0.65 7.56 5.50
CA ALA A 122 -1.75 6.62 5.70
C ALA A 122 -1.37 5.22 5.22
N VAL A 123 -1.75 4.20 5.98
CA VAL A 123 -1.68 2.80 5.53
C VAL A 123 -2.79 2.57 4.52
N ILE A 124 -2.43 2.19 3.29
CA ILE A 124 -3.38 1.90 2.21
C ILE A 124 -3.60 0.40 2.02
N GLU A 125 -2.64 -0.43 2.43
CA GLU A 125 -2.76 -1.89 2.39
C GLU A 125 -1.81 -2.53 3.41
N THR A 126 -2.18 -3.70 3.95
CA THR A 126 -1.34 -4.50 4.85
C THR A 126 -1.33 -5.94 4.40
N HIS A 127 -0.15 -6.55 4.35
CA HIS A 127 0.05 -7.96 4.04
C HIS A 127 0.83 -8.65 5.16
N SER A 128 0.58 -9.93 5.42
CA SER A 128 1.27 -10.65 6.49
C SER A 128 1.51 -12.12 6.18
N PHE A 129 2.53 -12.68 6.83
CA PHE A 129 2.78 -14.11 6.92
C PHE A 129 3.27 -14.44 8.34
N ASP A 130 3.03 -15.67 8.77
CA ASP A 130 3.54 -16.18 10.04
C ASP A 130 4.93 -16.78 9.82
N TYR A 131 5.91 -16.33 10.58
CA TYR A 131 7.23 -16.94 10.63
C TYR A 131 7.31 -17.84 11.86
N VAL A 132 7.37 -19.15 11.64
CA VAL A 132 7.22 -20.14 12.70
C VAL A 132 8.42 -21.06 12.76
N ASP A 133 8.95 -21.24 13.96
CA ASP A 133 9.88 -22.32 14.23
C ASP A 133 9.13 -23.65 14.30
N SER A 134 9.62 -24.65 13.58
CA SER A 134 9.11 -26.01 13.68
C SER A 134 10.08 -26.80 14.54
N GLU A 135 9.88 -26.78 15.86
CA GLU A 135 10.51 -27.76 16.75
C GLU A 135 10.10 -29.20 16.42
#